data_AF-A0A2N8M655-F1
#
_entry.id   AF-A0A2N8M655-F1
#
_cell.length_a   1.000
_cell.length_b   1.000
_cell.length_c   1.000
_cell.angle_alpha   90.00
_cell.angle_beta   90.00
_cell.angle_gamma   90.00
#
_symmetry.space_group_name_H-M   'P 1'
#
loop_
_entity.id
_entity.type
_entity.pdbx_description
1 polymer ?
#
loop_
_entity_poly.entity_id
_entity_poly.type
_entity_poly.pdbx_seq_one_letter_code
_entity_poly.pdbx_strand_id
1 'polypeptide(L)'
;MPASLGDKIRKHRREKGYSLDKLAKLTDSSKSYLWELENRDTRKPSGEKLTRIAEALSVTTDYLLDESAEPNENVLREAFFRKFNKLDPNDQKKIEQMIDVWRKKS
;
A
#
# COMPACT_ATOMS: atom_id res chain seq x y z
N MET A 1 -12.80 12.28 1.93
CA MET A 1 -11.56 12.76 2.58
C MET A 1 -10.47 11.76 2.24
N PRO A 2 -9.30 12.19 1.75
CA PRO A 2 -8.21 11.25 1.49
C PRO A 2 -7.80 10.52 2.78
N ALA A 3 -7.37 9.27 2.65
CA ALA A 3 -6.94 8.47 3.80
C ALA A 3 -5.68 9.06 4.42
N SER A 4 -5.72 9.37 5.72
CA SER A 4 -4.55 9.88 6.44
C SER A 4 -3.47 8.82 6.56
N LEU A 5 -2.25 9.24 6.90
CA LEU A 5 -1.16 8.31 7.25
C LEU A 5 -1.62 7.30 8.32
N GLY A 6 -2.32 7.78 9.35
CA GLY A 6 -2.83 6.95 10.44
C GLY A 6 -3.84 5.91 9.98
N ASP A 7 -4.72 6.29 9.05
CA ASP A 7 -5.70 5.37 8.47
C ASP A 7 -5.03 4.26 7.66
N LYS A 8 -4.00 4.59 6.87
CA LYS A 8 -3.22 3.60 6.11
C LYS A 8 -2.46 2.65 7.01
N ILE A 9 -1.80 3.16 8.06
CA ILE A 9 -1.11 2.33 9.06
C ILE A 9 -2.11 1.37 9.71
N ARG A 10 -3.25 1.88 10.19
CA ARG A 10 -4.29 1.08 10.84
C ARG A 10 -4.84 0.00 9.91
N LYS A 11 -5.12 0.34 8.65
CA LYS A 11 -5.63 -0.59 7.63
C LYS A 11 -4.67 -1.77 7.46
N HIS A 12 -3.42 -1.49 7.07
CA HIS A 12 -2.44 -2.55 6.78
C HIS A 12 -2.06 -3.36 8.03
N ARG A 13 -2.02 -2.73 9.20
CA ARG A 13 -1.82 -3.44 10.47
C ARG A 13 -2.92 -4.47 10.71
N ARG A 14 -4.19 -4.10 10.47
CA ARG A 14 -5.34 -5.00 10.64
C ARG A 14 -5.38 -6.09 9.57
N GLU A 15 -5.07 -5.77 8.31
CA GLU A 15 -4.99 -6.76 7.22
C GLU A 15 -3.93 -7.84 7.50
N LYS A 16 -2.82 -7.48 8.16
CA LYS A 16 -1.80 -8.44 8.63
C LYS A 16 -2.15 -9.14 9.95
N GLY A 17 -3.28 -8.81 10.58
CA GLY A 17 -3.67 -9.37 11.89
C GLY A 17 -2.76 -8.95 13.04
N TYR A 18 -2.11 -7.79 12.95
CA TYR A 18 -1.17 -7.33 13.97
C TYR A 18 -1.89 -6.52 15.06
N SER A 19 -1.59 -6.83 16.33
CA SER A 19 -1.90 -5.90 17.43
C SER A 19 -0.95 -4.69 17.40
N LEU A 20 -1.30 -3.61 18.10
CA LEU A 20 -0.39 -2.48 18.27
C LEU A 20 0.91 -2.90 18.96
N ASP A 21 0.86 -3.83 19.92
CA ASP A 21 2.06 -4.36 20.57
C ASP A 21 2.94 -5.16 19.62
N LYS A 22 2.34 -5.91 18.67
CA LYS A 22 3.10 -6.64 17.66
C LYS A 22 3.78 -5.69 16.69
N LEU A 23 3.06 -4.68 16.19
CA LEU A 23 3.65 -3.67 15.30
C LEU A 23 4.76 -2.88 16.02
N ALA A 24 4.55 -2.53 17.29
CA ALA A 24 5.54 -1.83 18.12
C ALA A 24 6.87 -2.58 18.19
N LYS A 25 6.82 -3.90 18.40
CA LYS A 25 8.01 -4.76 18.41
C LYS A 25 8.69 -4.83 17.04
N LEU A 26 7.91 -4.94 15.96
CA LEU A 26 8.44 -5.05 14.60
C LEU A 26 9.13 -3.77 14.11
N THR A 27 8.66 -2.61 14.58
CA THR A 27 9.18 -1.31 14.14
C THR A 27 10.12 -0.65 15.16
N ASP A 28 10.47 -1.38 16.24
CA ASP A 28 11.26 -0.86 17.37
C ASP A 28 10.73 0.51 17.83
N SER A 29 9.44 0.51 18.19
CA SER A 29 8.66 1.69 18.57
C SER A 29 7.80 1.38 19.78
N SER A 30 7.29 2.42 20.46
CA SER A 30 6.35 2.20 21.56
C SER A 30 4.92 2.00 21.06
N LYS A 31 4.13 1.21 21.79
CA LYS A 31 2.70 1.02 21.53
C LYS A 31 1.95 2.36 21.51
N SER A 32 2.26 3.24 22.48
CA SER A 32 1.65 4.57 22.59
C SER A 32 1.93 5.41 21.35
N TYR A 33 3.17 5.36 20.83
CA TYR A 33 3.54 6.09 19.64
C TYR A 33 2.78 5.61 18.39
N LEU A 34 2.65 4.30 18.17
CA LEU A 34 1.87 3.77 17.05
C LEU A 34 0.37 4.08 17.20
N TRP A 35 -0.15 4.05 18.43
CA TRP A 35 -1.53 4.47 18.68
C TRP A 35 -1.73 5.95 18.33
N GLU A 36 -0.80 6.82 18.72
CA GLU A 36 -0.85 8.24 18.35
C GLU A 36 -0.78 8.41 16.83
N LEU A 37 0.09 7.68 16.13
CA LEU A 37 0.16 7.74 14.67
C LEU A 37 -1.16 7.32 14.00
N GLU A 38 -1.84 6.30 14.53
CA GLU A 38 -3.12 5.85 13.97
C GLU A 38 -4.29 6.80 14.28
N ASN A 39 -4.26 7.49 15.43
CA ASN A 39 -5.43 8.21 15.94
C ASN A 39 -5.27 9.75 15.99
N ARG A 40 -4.08 10.29 15.73
CA ARG A 40 -3.79 11.73 15.75
C ARG A 40 -3.13 12.19 14.45
N ASP A 41 -3.78 13.10 13.73
CA ASP A 41 -3.26 13.64 12.46
C ASP A 41 -2.03 14.54 12.60
N THR A 42 -1.68 14.97 13.82
CA THR A 42 -0.57 15.90 14.04
C THR A 42 0.80 15.20 14.16
N ARG A 43 0.84 13.87 14.29
CA ARG A 43 2.09 13.16 14.56
C ARG A 43 2.73 12.66 13.28
N LYS A 44 3.81 13.33 12.85
CA LYS A 44 4.62 12.87 11.71
C LYS A 44 5.80 12.01 12.21
N PRO A 45 5.98 10.79 11.68
CA PRO A 45 7.15 9.97 12.00
C PRO A 45 8.43 10.54 11.37
N SER A 46 9.58 10.21 11.94
CA SER A 46 10.87 10.43 11.24
C SER A 46 10.96 9.51 10.02
N GLY A 47 11.80 9.85 9.05
CA GLY A 47 12.01 9.02 7.85
C GLY A 47 12.38 7.58 8.20
N GLU A 48 13.30 7.39 9.14
CA GLU A 48 13.69 6.05 9.61
C GLU A 48 12.51 5.26 10.21
N LYS A 49 11.70 5.89 11.06
CA LYS A 49 10.52 5.24 11.65
C LYS A 49 9.48 4.90 10.59
N LEU A 50 9.26 5.80 9.64
CA LEU A 50 8.36 5.58 8.53
C LEU A 50 8.81 4.39 7.67
N THR A 51 10.10 4.28 7.36
CA THR A 51 10.66 3.14 6.62
C THR A 51 10.41 1.83 7.36
N ARG A 52 10.73 1.76 8.66
CA ARG A 52 10.47 0.55 9.47
C ARG A 52 8.98 0.17 9.50
N ILE A 53 8.09 1.15 9.60
CA ILE A 53 6.64 0.94 9.57
C ILE A 53 6.21 0.40 8.19
N ALA A 54 6.69 1.01 7.11
CA ALA A 54 6.38 0.60 5.75
C ALA A 54 6.82 -0.85 5.47
N GLU A 55 8.04 -1.20 5.88
CA GLU A 55 8.58 -2.56 5.78
C GLU A 55 7.75 -3.58 6.57
N ALA A 56 7.47 -3.29 7.85
CA ALA A 56 6.67 -4.16 8.71
C ALA A 56 5.24 -4.39 8.16
N LEU A 57 4.69 -3.38 7.47
CA LEU A 57 3.38 -3.42 6.84
C LEU A 57 3.41 -3.87 5.37
N SER A 58 4.59 -4.15 4.80
CA SER A 58 4.78 -4.54 3.40
C SER A 58 4.18 -3.55 2.39
N VAL A 59 4.36 -2.26 2.65
CA VAL A 59 4.00 -1.13 1.78
C VAL A 59 5.21 -0.23 1.55
N THR A 60 5.07 0.82 0.73
CA THR A 60 6.13 1.83 0.54
C THR A 60 5.92 3.04 1.43
N THR A 61 7.01 3.74 1.74
CA THR A 61 6.98 5.06 2.42
C THR A 61 6.13 6.05 1.63
N ASP A 62 6.22 6.02 0.31
CA ASP A 62 5.49 6.91 -0.60
C ASP A 62 3.99 6.68 -0.49
N TYR A 63 3.55 5.42 -0.49
CA TYR A 63 2.15 5.09 -0.28
C TYR A 63 1.63 5.61 1.06
N LEU A 64 2.42 5.50 2.13
CA LEU A 64 2.03 5.99 3.45
C LEU A 64 1.91 7.52 3.48
N LEU A 65 2.79 8.24 2.79
CA LEU A 65 2.82 9.71 2.74
C LEU A 65 1.87 10.33 1.72
N ASP A 66 1.36 9.56 0.76
CA ASP A 66 0.53 10.08 -0.32
C ASP A 66 -0.84 10.56 0.16
N GLU A 67 -0.98 11.84 0.50
CA GLU A 67 -2.24 12.47 0.90
C GLU A 67 -3.32 12.49 -0.20
N SER A 68 -3.03 11.95 -1.41
CA SER A 68 -3.98 11.83 -2.53
C SER A 68 -4.40 10.38 -2.84
N ALA A 69 -3.93 9.40 -2.07
CA ALA A 69 -4.18 7.98 -2.32
C ALA A 69 -5.60 7.50 -1.94
N GLU A 70 -6.61 7.89 -2.73
CA GLU A 70 -7.43 6.83 -3.31
C GLU A 70 -6.60 6.18 -4.42
N PRO A 71 -6.69 4.85 -4.66
CA PRO A 71 -5.96 4.27 -5.77
C PRO A 71 -6.50 4.89 -7.07
N ASN A 72 -5.82 5.93 -7.54
CA ASN A 72 -6.15 6.52 -8.82
C ASN A 72 -5.83 5.48 -9.90
N GLU A 73 -6.46 5.61 -11.07
CA GLU A 73 -6.33 4.64 -12.15
C GLU A 73 -4.87 4.33 -12.51
N ASN A 74 -3.94 5.27 -12.29
CA ASN A 74 -2.53 5.09 -12.62
C ASN A 74 -1.85 4.07 -11.71
N VAL A 75 -2.14 4.07 -10.40
CA VAL A 75 -1.58 3.07 -9.46
C VAL A 75 -2.09 1.66 -9.78
N LEU A 76 -3.36 1.53 -10.17
CA LEU A 76 -3.94 0.26 -10.59
C LEU A 76 -3.33 -0.23 -11.91
N ARG A 77 -3.11 0.68 -12.87
CA ARG A 77 -2.43 0.40 -14.13
C ARG A 77 -1.00 -0.07 -13.89
N GLU A 78 -0.22 0.62 -13.06
CA GLU A 78 1.16 0.20 -12.75
C GLU A 78 1.24 -1.17 -12.07
N ALA A 79 0.35 -1.43 -11.10
CA ALA A 79 0.27 -2.73 -10.45
C ALA A 79 -0.10 -3.86 -11.43
N PHE A 80 -0.98 -3.56 -12.38
CA PHE A 80 -1.32 -4.47 -13.48
C PHE A 80 -0.12 -4.72 -14.40
N PHE A 81 0.55 -3.68 -14.88
CA PHE A 81 1.73 -3.81 -15.76
C PHE A 81 2.86 -4.62 -15.12
N ARG A 82 3.12 -4.42 -13.83
CA ARG A 82 4.12 -5.22 -13.10
C ARG A 82 3.74 -6.70 -13.02
N LYS A 83 2.44 -7.02 -12.88
CA LYS A 83 1.96 -8.41 -12.91
C LYS A 83 2.05 -9.00 -14.31
N PHE A 84 1.62 -8.25 -15.33
CA PHE A 84 1.67 -8.64 -16.73
C PHE A 84 3.10 -8.97 -17.19
N ASN A 85 4.07 -8.12 -16.86
CA ASN A 85 5.48 -8.32 -17.23
C ASN A 85 6.13 -9.55 -16.56
N LYS A 86 5.53 -10.09 -15.50
CA LYS A 86 6.01 -11.30 -14.81
C LYS A 86 5.42 -12.59 -15.37
N LEU A 87 4.40 -12.50 -16.23
CA LEU A 87 3.82 -13.66 -16.89
C LEU A 87 4.75 -14.14 -18.01
N ASP A 88 4.61 -15.43 -18.35
CA ASP A 88 5.32 -15.95 -19.52
C ASP A 88 4.70 -15.40 -20.83
N PRO A 89 5.45 -15.45 -21.95
CA PRO A 89 5.02 -14.86 -23.20
C PRO A 89 3.68 -15.39 -23.74
N ASN A 90 3.32 -16.66 -23.47
CA ASN A 90 2.05 -17.22 -23.95
C ASN A 90 0.87 -16.65 -23.16
N ASP A 91 1.03 -16.47 -21.85
CA ASP A 91 0.00 -15.90 -21.01
C ASP A 91 -0.17 -14.38 -21.26
N GLN A 92 0.91 -13.66 -21.53
CA GLN A 92 0.85 -12.28 -22.02
C GLN A 92 0.02 -12.19 -23.31
N LYS A 93 0.30 -13.06 -24.29
CA LYS A 93 -0.40 -13.09 -25.57
C LYS A 93 -1.89 -13.39 -25.46
N LYS A 94 -2.30 -14.27 -24.52
CA LYS A 94 -3.73 -14.53 -24.26
C LYS A 94 -4.44 -13.27 -23.74
N ILE A 95 -3.81 -12.54 -22.84
CA ILE A 95 -4.37 -11.29 -22.29
C ILE A 95 -4.49 -10.23 -23.39
N GLU A 96 -3.48 -10.08 -24.25
CA GLU A 96 -3.54 -9.19 -25.43
C GLU A 96 -4.71 -9.52 -26.35
N GLN A 97 -4.91 -10.81 -26.66
CA GLN A 97 -6.03 -11.27 -27.48
C GLN A 97 -7.40 -10.93 -26.88
N MET A 98 -7.56 -11.06 -25.57
CA MET A 98 -8.82 -10.70 -24.89
C MET A 98 -9.09 -9.19 -24.99
N ILE A 99 -8.06 -8.35 -24.86
CA ILE A 99 -8.18 -6.89 -25.00
C ILE A 99 -8.59 -6.52 -26.42
N ASP A 100 -7.98 -7.14 -27.44
CA ASP A 100 -8.32 -6.89 -28.85
C ASP A 100 -9.77 -7.27 -29.19
N VAL A 101 -10.28 -8.36 -28.61
CA VAL A 101 -11.67 -8.79 -28.80
C VAL A 101 -12.64 -7.75 -28.25
N TRP A 102 -12.38 -7.19 -27.07
CA TRP A 102 -13.22 -6.14 -26.50
C TRP A 102 -13.12 -4.81 -27.26
N ARG A 103 -11.94 -4.46 -27.77
CA ARG A 103 -11.74 -3.26 -28.59
C ARG A 103 -12.50 -3.30 -29.92
N LYS A 104 -12.70 -4.47 -30.53
CA LYS A 104 -13.47 -4.63 -31.79
C LYS A 104 -14.99 -4.56 -31.61
N LYS A 105 -15.51 -4.61 -30.37
CA LYS A 105 -16.93 -4.55 -30.04
C LYS A 105 -17.45 -3.15 -29.67
N SER A 106 -16.55 -2.19 -29.43
CA SER A 106 -16.86 -0.76 -29.29
C SER A 106 -16.64 -0.02 -30.60
#